data_AF-A0A6J4HJ83-F1
#
_entry.id   AF-A0A6J4HJ83-F1
#
_cell.length_a   1.000
_cell.length_b   1.000
_cell.length_c   1.000
_cell.angle_alpha   90.00
_cell.angle_beta   90.00
_cell.angle_gamma   90.00
#
_symmetry.space_group_name_H-M   'P 1'
#
loop_
_entity.id
_entity.type
_entity.pdbx_description
1 polymer ?
#
loop_
_entity_poly.entity_id
_entity_poly.type
_entity_poly.pdbx_seq_one_letter_code
_entity_poly.pdbx_strand_id
1 'polypeptide(L)'
;YASIFEPRKGRIAGEITPNYSVLDRDMISHVHDLMPDAKIILMTRNPIERAWSQAVMYFDKVEKQPVETVSVKQFRKFRKNQSSLLTDYLRTLENWGSFFPEEQIFVGFLEDVHFYPNRLLKRLYKFLGASSSSEDYKVIKRKVHSRDVETMPTAVASRLAQTYLEDARRLEESFGGYASFWRSSAERLAEDPPEGEKIAYPLYNSPLWDEWLAQWGENPRPGSREAEPRSGPLSSISRP
;
A
#
# COMPACT_ATOMS: atom_id res chain seq x y z
N TYR A 1 14.17 -4.66 -23.24
CA TYR A 1 13.43 -4.64 -21.96
C TYR A 1 13.03 -6.05 -21.55
N ALA A 2 12.36 -6.83 -22.42
CA ALA A 2 12.01 -8.23 -22.16
C ALA A 2 13.16 -9.12 -21.66
N SER A 3 14.41 -8.86 -22.09
CA SER A 3 15.60 -9.57 -21.61
C SER A 3 15.86 -9.48 -20.10
N ILE A 4 15.26 -8.51 -19.38
CA ILE A 4 15.32 -8.43 -17.91
C ILE A 4 14.54 -9.59 -17.26
N PHE A 5 13.54 -10.12 -17.97
CA PHE A 5 12.67 -11.20 -17.53
C PHE A 5 13.15 -12.57 -17.98
N GLU A 6 14.34 -12.68 -18.58
CA GLU A 6 14.96 -13.98 -18.88
C GLU A 6 15.45 -14.63 -17.58
N PRO A 7 14.81 -15.71 -17.11
CA PRO A 7 15.22 -16.36 -15.88
C PRO A 7 16.55 -17.09 -16.07
N ARG A 8 17.45 -16.95 -15.08
CA ARG A 8 18.56 -17.89 -14.94
C ARG A 8 18.01 -19.27 -14.55
N LYS A 9 18.73 -20.34 -14.89
CA LYS A 9 18.33 -21.72 -14.56
C LYS A 9 17.97 -21.85 -13.07
N GLY A 10 16.75 -22.30 -12.79
CA GLY A 10 16.23 -22.48 -11.43
C GLY A 10 15.90 -21.19 -10.67
N ARG A 11 15.76 -20.05 -11.36
CA ARG A 11 15.39 -18.76 -10.78
C ARG A 11 14.13 -18.21 -11.47
N ILE A 12 13.44 -17.32 -10.77
CA ILE A 12 12.39 -16.48 -11.33
C ILE A 12 13.01 -15.10 -11.57
N ALA A 13 12.74 -14.51 -12.73
CA ALA A 13 13.13 -13.13 -13.04
C ALA A 13 11.94 -12.19 -12.85
N GLY A 14 12.24 -10.95 -12.50
CA GLY A 14 11.25 -9.91 -12.28
C GLY A 14 11.92 -8.55 -12.12
N GLU A 15 11.10 -7.51 -12.15
CA GLU A 15 11.51 -6.12 -12.03
C GLU A 15 10.50 -5.39 -11.13
N ILE A 16 10.94 -4.30 -10.47
CA ILE A 16 10.10 -3.52 -9.56
C ILE A 16 10.23 -2.03 -9.87
N THR A 17 9.24 -1.51 -10.59
CA THR A 17 9.08 -0.09 -10.86
C THR A 17 7.72 0.41 -10.35
N PRO A 18 7.67 1.20 -9.25
CA PRO A 18 6.40 1.70 -8.70
C PRO A 18 5.52 2.47 -9.67
N ASN A 19 6.11 3.14 -10.67
CA ASN A 19 5.40 3.91 -11.67
C ASN A 19 4.59 3.05 -12.66
N TYR A 20 4.74 1.72 -12.65
CA TYR A 20 3.87 0.84 -13.44
C TYR A 20 2.42 0.87 -12.99
N SER A 21 2.15 1.28 -11.75
CA SER A 21 0.78 1.48 -11.25
C SER A 21 0.00 2.56 -12.02
N VAL A 22 0.68 3.55 -12.62
CA VAL A 22 -0.01 4.67 -13.28
C VAL A 22 -0.11 4.53 -14.80
N LEU A 23 0.38 3.43 -15.37
CA LEU A 23 0.26 3.17 -16.81
C LEU A 23 -1.21 3.19 -17.25
N ASP A 24 -1.41 3.60 -18.50
CA ASP A 24 -2.68 3.47 -19.20
C ASP A 24 -2.82 2.08 -19.83
N ARG A 25 -4.00 1.81 -20.41
CA ARG A 25 -4.32 0.52 -20.99
C ARG A 25 -3.46 0.21 -22.22
N ASP A 26 -3.09 1.21 -23.02
CA ASP A 26 -2.26 1.00 -24.22
C ASP A 26 -0.85 0.52 -23.84
N MET A 27 -0.24 1.14 -22.82
CA MET A 27 1.06 0.71 -22.32
C MET A 27 0.99 -0.66 -21.63
N ILE A 28 -0.10 -0.96 -20.91
CA ILE A 28 -0.29 -2.28 -20.29
C ILE A 28 -0.51 -3.36 -21.36
N SER A 29 -1.22 -3.06 -22.44
CA SER A 29 -1.35 -3.96 -23.60
C SER A 29 0.02 -4.34 -24.15
N HIS A 30 0.92 -3.36 -24.30
CA HIS A 30 2.27 -3.62 -24.76
C HIS A 30 3.07 -4.52 -23.78
N VAL A 31 2.89 -4.34 -22.48
CA VAL A 31 3.50 -5.23 -21.47
C VAL A 31 2.95 -6.65 -21.61
N HIS A 32 1.64 -6.80 -21.77
CA HIS A 32 0.97 -8.08 -21.95
C HIS A 32 1.42 -8.79 -23.25
N ASP A 33 1.53 -8.08 -24.38
CA ASP A 33 2.00 -8.65 -25.64
C ASP A 33 3.42 -9.24 -25.53
N LEU A 34 4.27 -8.61 -24.70
CA LEU A 34 5.63 -9.09 -24.46
C LEU A 34 5.69 -10.22 -23.43
N MET A 35 4.81 -10.20 -22.42
CA MET A 35 4.87 -11.07 -21.25
C MET A 35 3.46 -11.44 -20.75
N PRO A 36 2.70 -12.25 -21.51
CA PRO A 36 1.30 -12.55 -21.19
C PRO A 36 1.17 -13.36 -19.89
N ASP A 37 2.17 -14.19 -19.59
CA ASP A 37 2.20 -15.04 -18.39
C ASP A 37 2.82 -14.34 -17.16
N ALA A 38 3.09 -13.03 -17.23
CA ALA A 38 3.65 -12.28 -16.12
C ALA A 38 2.73 -12.32 -14.89
N LYS A 39 3.34 -12.43 -13.71
CA LYS A 39 2.66 -12.27 -12.44
C LYS A 39 2.86 -10.84 -11.94
N ILE A 40 1.76 -10.14 -11.68
CA ILE A 40 1.74 -8.74 -11.26
C ILE A 40 1.62 -8.69 -9.75
N ILE A 41 2.43 -7.86 -9.09
CA ILE A 41 2.37 -7.64 -7.64
C ILE A 41 2.15 -6.16 -7.39
N LEU A 42 1.00 -5.81 -6.81
CA LEU A 42 0.67 -4.47 -6.38
C LEU A 42 0.73 -4.40 -4.84
N MET A 43 1.68 -3.62 -4.31
CA MET A 43 1.72 -3.32 -2.87
C MET A 43 0.94 -2.03 -2.60
N THR A 44 -0.12 -2.14 -1.81
CA THR A 44 -1.03 -1.06 -1.41
C THR A 44 -0.72 -0.59 0.00
N ARG A 45 -1.22 0.60 0.32
CA ARG A 45 -1.06 1.26 1.61
C ARG A 45 -2.25 2.18 1.84
N ASN A 46 -2.58 2.47 3.09
CA ASN A 46 -3.54 3.54 3.42
C ASN A 46 -3.29 4.80 2.55
N PRO A 47 -4.29 5.27 1.77
CA PRO A 47 -4.18 6.43 0.89
C PRO A 47 -3.59 7.69 1.54
N ILE A 48 -3.99 7.97 2.80
CA ILE A 48 -3.51 9.10 3.59
C ILE A 48 -2.00 8.95 3.82
N GLU A 49 -1.59 7.78 4.31
CA GLU A 49 -0.19 7.50 4.60
C GLU A 49 0.68 7.46 3.34
N ARG A 50 0.14 6.96 2.23
CA ARG A 50 0.83 6.94 0.94
C ARG A 50 1.11 8.36 0.46
N ALA A 51 0.12 9.24 0.54
CA ALA A 51 0.27 10.65 0.19
C ALA A 51 1.27 11.36 1.12
N TRP A 52 1.21 11.11 2.43
CA TRP A 52 2.19 11.62 3.39
C TRP A 52 3.61 11.14 3.08
N SER A 53 3.79 9.83 2.86
CA SER A 53 5.09 9.23 2.52
C SER A 53 5.70 9.83 1.25
N GLN A 54 4.88 10.18 0.25
CA GLN A 54 5.34 10.85 -0.96
C GLN A 54 5.79 12.29 -0.67
N ALA A 55 5.03 13.02 0.17
CA ALA A 55 5.41 14.36 0.59
C ALA A 55 6.75 14.33 1.33
N VAL A 56 6.89 13.45 2.33
CA VAL A 56 8.15 13.23 3.06
C VAL A 56 9.30 12.99 2.09
N MET A 57 9.14 12.07 1.14
CA MET A 57 10.19 11.78 0.16
C MET A 57 10.51 12.97 -0.75
N TYR A 58 9.51 13.74 -1.19
CA TYR A 58 9.71 14.91 -2.05
C TYR A 58 10.48 16.00 -1.31
N PHE A 59 10.04 16.38 -0.11
CA PHE A 59 10.69 17.45 0.65
C PHE A 59 12.13 17.08 1.05
N ASP A 60 12.35 15.83 1.45
CA ASP A 60 13.67 15.28 1.75
C ASP A 60 14.60 15.27 0.50
N LYS A 61 14.16 14.64 -0.59
CA LYS A 61 15.04 14.38 -1.74
C LYS A 61 15.18 15.56 -2.70
N VAL A 62 14.09 16.30 -2.93
CA VAL A 62 14.00 17.35 -3.94
C VAL A 62 14.25 18.72 -3.32
N GLU A 63 13.52 19.06 -2.26
CA GLU A 63 13.61 20.39 -1.63
C GLU A 63 14.74 20.48 -0.58
N LYS A 64 15.34 19.34 -0.20
CA LYS A 64 16.36 19.25 0.86
C LYS A 64 15.89 19.87 2.18
N GLN A 65 14.60 19.72 2.48
CA GLN A 65 13.93 20.30 3.64
C GLN A 65 13.29 19.21 4.49
N PRO A 66 13.51 19.18 5.83
CA PRO A 66 12.81 18.26 6.73
C PRO A 66 11.31 18.50 6.70
N VAL A 67 10.51 17.43 6.61
CA VAL A 67 9.06 17.52 6.45
C VAL A 67 8.38 18.23 7.62
N GLU A 68 8.97 18.17 8.80
CA GLU A 68 8.51 18.80 10.04
C GLU A 68 8.55 20.33 9.96
N THR A 69 9.42 20.87 9.09
CA THR A 69 9.55 22.32 8.88
C THR A 69 8.68 22.82 7.73
N VAL A 70 7.99 21.93 7.02
CA VAL A 70 7.16 22.27 5.86
C VAL A 70 5.89 22.96 6.33
N SER A 71 5.69 24.19 5.87
CA SER A 71 4.46 24.94 6.14
C SER A 71 3.25 24.30 5.44
N VAL A 72 2.06 24.51 6.01
CA VAL A 72 0.78 24.10 5.39
C VAL A 72 0.66 24.65 3.96
N LYS A 73 1.17 25.85 3.69
CA LYS A 73 1.18 26.47 2.36
C LYS A 73 2.05 25.67 1.36
N GLN A 74 3.25 25.28 1.76
CA GLN A 74 4.14 24.45 0.93
C GLN A 74 3.52 23.08 0.67
N PHE A 75 2.96 22.44 1.70
CA PHE A 75 2.28 21.16 1.54
C PHE A 75 1.09 21.23 0.56
N ARG A 76 0.27 22.29 0.65
CA ARG A 76 -0.84 22.52 -0.30
C ARG A 76 -0.33 22.72 -1.73
N LYS A 77 0.78 23.44 -1.93
CA LYS A 77 1.38 23.64 -3.26
C LYS A 77 1.90 22.31 -3.82
N PHE A 78 2.63 21.53 -3.02
CA PHE A 78 3.08 20.20 -3.39
C PHE A 78 1.90 19.33 -3.84
N ARG A 79 0.83 19.26 -3.03
CA ARG A 79 -0.37 18.47 -3.34
C ARG A 79 -1.03 18.83 -4.66
N LYS A 80 -1.16 20.12 -4.98
CA LYS A 80 -1.73 20.57 -6.27
C LYS A 80 -0.95 20.06 -7.49
N ASN A 81 0.34 19.81 -7.33
CA ASN A 81 1.23 19.37 -8.40
C ASN A 81 1.43 17.86 -8.43
N GLN A 82 0.88 17.11 -7.46
CA GLN A 82 1.02 15.67 -7.42
C GLN A 82 -0.16 14.98 -8.07
N SER A 83 0.14 13.98 -8.89
CA SER A 83 -0.86 13.06 -9.43
C SER A 83 -1.45 12.20 -8.30
N SER A 84 -2.78 12.10 -8.27
CA SER A 84 -3.51 11.15 -7.41
C SER A 84 -3.43 9.71 -7.91
N LEU A 85 -2.97 9.48 -9.14
CA LEU A 85 -2.96 8.16 -9.78
C LEU A 85 -2.17 7.12 -8.99
N LEU A 86 -1.12 7.54 -8.28
CA LEU A 86 -0.29 6.65 -7.44
C LEU A 86 -1.00 6.15 -6.16
N THR A 87 -2.21 6.66 -5.89
CA THR A 87 -3.10 6.23 -4.80
C THR A 87 -4.39 5.60 -5.34
N ASP A 88 -4.65 5.68 -6.66
CA ASP A 88 -5.86 5.14 -7.28
C ASP A 88 -5.66 3.65 -7.60
N TYR A 89 -5.71 2.83 -6.55
CA TYR A 89 -5.49 1.39 -6.65
C TYR A 89 -6.60 0.70 -7.44
N LEU A 90 -7.84 1.20 -7.36
CA LEU A 90 -8.96 0.61 -8.09
C LEU A 90 -8.81 0.81 -9.60
N ARG A 91 -8.46 2.01 -10.06
CA ARG A 91 -8.10 2.24 -11.47
C ARG A 91 -6.92 1.36 -11.88
N THR A 92 -5.90 1.26 -11.03
CA THR A 92 -4.72 0.42 -11.30
C THR A 92 -5.15 -1.02 -11.55
N LEU A 93 -5.95 -1.60 -10.65
CA LEU A 93 -6.42 -2.97 -10.76
C LEU A 93 -7.36 -3.17 -11.94
N GLU A 94 -8.24 -2.23 -12.24
CA GLU A 94 -9.12 -2.29 -13.41
C GLU A 94 -8.32 -2.31 -14.72
N ASN A 95 -7.32 -1.43 -14.84
CA ASN A 95 -6.50 -1.33 -16.04
C ASN A 95 -5.65 -2.59 -16.25
N TRP A 96 -4.97 -3.07 -15.21
CA TRP A 96 -4.17 -4.29 -15.29
C TRP A 96 -5.04 -5.54 -15.46
N GLY A 97 -6.19 -5.59 -14.78
CA GLY A 97 -7.18 -6.67 -14.88
C GLY A 97 -7.88 -6.78 -16.23
N SER A 98 -7.81 -5.72 -17.05
CA SER A 98 -8.29 -5.77 -18.45
C SER A 98 -7.42 -6.66 -19.35
N PHE A 99 -6.20 -6.99 -18.94
CA PHE A 99 -5.24 -7.79 -19.71
C PHE A 99 -4.74 -9.03 -18.97
N PHE A 100 -4.67 -8.99 -17.64
CA PHE A 100 -4.23 -10.11 -16.81
C PHE A 100 -5.39 -10.64 -15.96
N PRO A 101 -5.62 -11.95 -15.91
CA PRO A 101 -6.64 -12.53 -15.05
C PRO A 101 -6.30 -12.32 -13.57
N GLU A 102 -7.31 -12.35 -12.70
CA GLU A 102 -7.16 -12.05 -11.28
C GLU A 102 -6.18 -12.98 -10.57
N GLU A 103 -6.02 -14.22 -11.03
CA GLU A 103 -5.04 -15.19 -10.52
C GLU A 103 -3.59 -14.81 -10.83
N GLN A 104 -3.36 -13.92 -11.80
CA GLN A 104 -2.04 -13.36 -12.14
C GLN A 104 -1.75 -12.05 -11.41
N ILE A 105 -2.69 -11.52 -10.61
CA ILE A 105 -2.51 -10.28 -9.87
C ILE A 105 -2.50 -10.58 -8.38
N PHE A 106 -1.41 -10.22 -7.70
CA PHE A 106 -1.32 -10.26 -6.25
C PHE A 106 -1.44 -8.87 -5.68
N VAL A 107 -2.32 -8.70 -4.69
CA VAL A 107 -2.47 -7.45 -3.95
C VAL A 107 -1.93 -7.65 -2.55
N GLY A 108 -0.93 -6.84 -2.20
CA GLY A 108 -0.33 -6.81 -0.87
C GLY A 108 -0.77 -5.57 -0.09
N PHE A 109 -0.93 -5.72 1.22
CA PHE A 109 -1.18 -4.62 2.16
C PHE A 109 0.08 -4.36 2.98
N LEU A 110 0.45 -3.09 3.16
CA LEU A 110 1.66 -2.74 3.92
C LEU A 110 1.56 -3.19 5.40
N GLU A 111 0.35 -3.23 5.95
CA GLU A 111 0.06 -3.76 7.28
C GLU A 111 0.53 -5.21 7.43
N ASP A 112 0.39 -6.05 6.40
CA ASP A 112 0.87 -7.44 6.44
C ASP A 112 2.39 -7.55 6.43
N VAL A 113 3.09 -6.57 5.83
CA VAL A 113 4.55 -6.47 5.92
C VAL A 113 4.99 -6.21 7.37
N HIS A 114 4.17 -5.48 8.14
CA HIS A 114 4.43 -5.22 9.54
C HIS A 114 4.03 -6.39 10.44
N PHE A 115 2.76 -6.80 10.39
CA PHE A 115 2.20 -7.78 11.32
C PHE A 115 2.63 -9.22 10.99
N TYR A 116 2.78 -9.56 9.70
CA TYR A 116 2.89 -10.94 9.25
C TYR A 116 3.95 -11.17 8.15
N PRO A 117 5.16 -10.60 8.24
CA PRO A 117 6.06 -10.56 7.10
C PRO A 117 6.48 -11.95 6.60
N ASN A 118 6.70 -12.92 7.50
CA ASN A 118 7.03 -14.30 7.11
C ASN A 118 5.86 -15.00 6.42
N ARG A 119 4.62 -14.79 6.88
CA ARG A 119 3.43 -15.38 6.27
C ARG A 119 3.13 -14.74 4.92
N LEU A 120 3.29 -13.41 4.81
CA LEU A 120 3.18 -12.69 3.55
C LEU A 120 4.21 -13.19 2.53
N LEU A 121 5.48 -13.31 2.92
CA LEU A 121 6.53 -13.82 2.03
C LEU A 121 6.23 -15.25 1.56
N LYS A 122 5.78 -16.12 2.47
CA LYS A 122 5.36 -17.49 2.10
C LYS A 122 4.23 -17.49 1.07
N ARG A 123 3.24 -16.59 1.20
CA ARG A 123 2.17 -16.42 0.22
C ARG A 123 2.67 -15.91 -1.13
N LEU A 124 3.58 -14.94 -1.14
CA LEU A 124 4.23 -14.44 -2.36
C LEU A 124 5.02 -15.54 -3.06
N TYR A 125 5.80 -16.36 -2.34
CA TYR A 125 6.50 -17.50 -2.92
C TYR A 125 5.55 -18.52 -3.54
N LYS A 126 4.45 -18.86 -2.84
CA LYS A 126 3.41 -19.73 -3.40
C LYS A 126 2.79 -19.12 -4.66
N PHE A 127 2.43 -17.85 -4.62
CA PHE A 127 1.88 -17.12 -5.77
C PHE A 127 2.84 -17.14 -6.95
N LEU A 128 4.13 -16.88 -6.73
CA LEU A 128 5.16 -16.89 -7.77
C LEU A 128 5.48 -18.30 -8.29
N GLY A 129 5.17 -19.36 -7.54
CA GLY A 129 5.62 -20.72 -7.82
C GLY A 129 7.09 -20.95 -7.44
N ALA A 130 7.61 -20.16 -6.51
CA ALA A 130 8.98 -20.25 -6.01
C ALA A 130 9.08 -21.22 -4.82
N SER A 131 10.20 -21.92 -4.69
CA SER A 131 10.55 -22.65 -3.47
C SER A 131 10.98 -21.68 -2.37
N SER A 132 10.45 -21.86 -1.15
CA SER A 132 10.90 -21.11 0.04
C SER A 132 11.95 -21.87 0.84
N SER A 133 12.93 -21.19 1.41
CA SER A 133 13.90 -21.76 2.37
C SER A 133 13.71 -21.17 3.78
N SER A 134 14.22 -21.84 4.82
CA SER A 134 14.21 -21.33 6.19
C SER A 134 15.02 -20.04 6.37
N GLU A 135 16.03 -19.85 5.53
CA GLU A 135 16.97 -18.73 5.54
C GLU A 135 16.30 -17.43 5.08
N ASP A 136 15.32 -17.52 4.17
CA ASP A 136 14.60 -16.35 3.66
C ASP A 136 13.85 -15.59 4.78
N TYR A 137 13.34 -16.32 5.76
CA TYR A 137 12.62 -15.74 6.90
C TYR A 137 13.52 -15.02 7.91
N LYS A 138 14.84 -15.24 7.85
CA LYS A 138 15.82 -14.59 8.75
C LYS A 138 16.18 -13.17 8.28
N VAL A 139 16.14 -12.92 6.97
CA VAL A 139 16.53 -11.64 6.34
C VAL A 139 15.55 -10.50 6.64
N ILE A 140 14.29 -10.84 6.90
CA ILE A 140 13.18 -9.89 7.10
C ILE A 140 13.37 -8.93 8.29
N LYS A 141 14.20 -9.27 9.28
CA LYS A 141 14.41 -8.42 10.46
C LYS A 141 15.12 -7.09 10.15
N ARG A 142 15.75 -6.95 8.98
CA ARG A 142 16.52 -5.75 8.62
C ARG A 142 15.67 -4.76 7.82
N LYS A 143 15.35 -3.61 8.41
CA LYS A 143 14.71 -2.48 7.71
C LYS A 143 15.74 -1.82 6.78
N VAL A 144 15.49 -1.83 5.46
CA VAL A 144 16.42 -1.31 4.43
C VAL A 144 16.19 0.18 4.14
N HIS A 145 14.93 0.62 4.20
CA HIS A 145 14.55 2.02 4.05
C HIS A 145 13.78 2.46 5.29
N SER A 146 14.49 2.87 6.33
CA SER A 146 13.94 3.64 7.44
C SER A 146 14.18 5.13 7.17
N ARG A 147 13.11 5.90 7.13
CA ARG A 147 13.18 7.30 7.50
C ARG A 147 12.66 7.43 8.93
N ASP A 148 13.27 8.30 9.70
CA ASP A 148 12.89 8.59 11.08
C ASP A 148 11.72 9.58 11.10
N VAL A 149 10.65 9.24 10.38
CA VAL A 149 9.38 9.99 10.41
C VAL A 149 8.36 9.07 11.04
N GLU A 150 8.03 9.37 12.29
CA GLU A 150 7.11 8.58 13.12
C GLU A 150 5.77 9.30 13.36
N THR A 151 5.64 10.52 12.85
CA THR A 151 4.44 11.35 13.03
C THR A 151 4.08 12.12 11.78
N MET A 152 2.84 12.60 11.75
CA MET A 152 2.30 13.52 10.74
C MET A 152 1.58 14.66 11.47
N PRO A 153 1.69 15.93 11.01
CA PRO A 153 0.89 17.01 11.58
C PRO A 153 -0.60 16.70 11.44
N THR A 154 -1.37 16.82 12.52
CA THR A 154 -2.78 16.40 12.53
C THR A 154 -3.62 17.19 11.53
N ALA A 155 -3.35 18.48 11.35
CA ALA A 155 -4.00 19.29 10.32
C ALA A 155 -3.74 18.79 8.89
N VAL A 156 -2.54 18.23 8.63
CA VAL A 156 -2.21 17.61 7.35
C VAL A 156 -2.95 16.27 7.20
N ALA A 157 -2.96 15.46 8.26
CA ALA A 157 -3.68 14.19 8.30
C ALA A 157 -5.17 14.38 8.00
N SER A 158 -5.82 15.33 8.68
CA SER A 158 -7.22 15.69 8.48
C SER A 158 -7.49 16.16 7.05
N ARG A 159 -6.62 17.00 6.47
CA ARG A 159 -6.79 17.46 5.09
C ARG A 159 -6.65 16.33 4.06
N LEU A 160 -5.71 15.42 4.29
CA LEU A 160 -5.55 14.23 3.44
C LEU A 160 -6.75 13.29 3.59
N ALA A 161 -7.24 13.09 4.81
CA ALA A 161 -8.43 12.30 5.10
C ALA A 161 -9.66 12.81 4.34
N GLN A 162 -9.94 14.12 4.41
CA GLN A 162 -11.00 14.76 3.61
C GLN A 162 -10.84 14.53 2.10
N THR A 163 -9.60 14.41 1.61
CA THR A 163 -9.34 14.22 0.17
C THR A 163 -9.55 12.76 -0.25
N TYR A 164 -9.19 11.81 0.60
CA TYR A 164 -9.14 10.38 0.27
C TYR A 164 -10.27 9.57 0.90
N LEU A 165 -11.25 10.21 1.53
CA LEU A 165 -12.36 9.53 2.20
C LEU A 165 -13.17 8.67 1.22
N GLU A 166 -13.55 9.22 0.08
CA GLU A 166 -14.30 8.46 -0.93
C GLU A 166 -13.47 7.30 -1.51
N ASP A 167 -12.18 7.51 -1.73
CA ASP A 167 -11.29 6.43 -2.17
C ASP A 167 -11.20 5.32 -1.12
N ALA A 168 -11.11 5.67 0.17
CA ALA A 168 -11.08 4.71 1.26
C ALA A 168 -12.40 3.93 1.39
N ARG A 169 -13.56 4.57 1.18
CA ARG A 169 -14.87 3.91 1.12
C ARG A 169 -14.92 2.87 0.01
N ARG A 170 -14.54 3.24 -1.21
CA ARG A 170 -14.52 2.33 -2.36
C ARG A 170 -13.54 1.17 -2.16
N LEU A 171 -12.39 1.42 -1.54
CA LEU A 171 -11.42 0.38 -1.20
C LEU A 171 -11.98 -0.59 -0.14
N GLU A 172 -12.73 -0.10 0.84
CA GLU A 172 -13.42 -0.96 1.82
C GLU A 172 -14.47 -1.83 1.16
N GLU A 173 -15.25 -1.28 0.22
CA GLU A 173 -16.22 -2.05 -0.56
C GLU A 173 -15.53 -3.21 -1.30
N SER A 174 -14.38 -2.93 -1.95
CA SER A 174 -13.64 -3.95 -2.71
C SER A 174 -12.91 -4.98 -1.84
N PHE A 175 -12.34 -4.58 -0.69
CA PHE A 175 -11.41 -5.43 0.06
C PHE A 175 -11.80 -5.72 1.52
N GLY A 176 -12.60 -4.86 2.16
CA GLY A 176 -12.82 -4.90 3.60
C GLY A 176 -11.50 -4.85 4.38
N GLY A 177 -11.37 -5.66 5.45
CA GLY A 177 -10.07 -5.87 6.12
C GLY A 177 -9.38 -4.55 6.51
N TYR A 178 -8.12 -4.38 6.11
CA TYR A 178 -7.38 -3.14 6.35
C TYR A 178 -7.98 -1.92 5.65
N ALA A 179 -8.69 -2.08 4.53
CA ALA A 179 -9.36 -0.95 3.89
C ALA A 179 -10.51 -0.38 4.74
N SER A 180 -11.15 -1.20 5.58
CA SER A 180 -12.10 -0.69 6.59
C SER A 180 -11.41 0.17 7.65
N PHE A 181 -10.17 -0.17 8.04
CA PHE A 181 -9.35 0.66 8.92
C PHE A 181 -8.97 1.97 8.23
N TRP A 182 -8.68 1.92 6.92
CA TRP A 182 -8.39 3.12 6.14
C TRP A 182 -9.58 4.07 6.08
N ARG A 183 -10.78 3.55 5.81
CA ARG A 183 -12.02 4.34 5.84
C ARG A 183 -12.32 4.88 7.24
N SER A 184 -12.21 4.05 8.28
CA SER A 184 -12.42 4.45 9.69
C SER A 184 -11.49 5.60 10.08
N SER A 185 -10.21 5.47 9.75
CA SER A 185 -9.22 6.50 10.01
C SER A 185 -9.53 7.78 9.23
N ALA A 186 -9.94 7.66 7.96
CA ALA A 186 -10.29 8.81 7.14
C ALA A 186 -11.51 9.57 7.69
N GLU A 187 -12.58 8.87 8.08
CA GLU A 187 -13.77 9.52 8.68
C GLU A 187 -13.40 10.19 10.01
N ARG A 188 -12.74 9.46 10.90
CA ARG A 188 -12.34 9.96 12.22
C ARG A 188 -11.46 11.21 12.13
N LEU A 189 -10.52 11.25 11.19
CA LEU A 189 -9.62 12.40 10.96
C LEU A 189 -10.30 13.55 10.21
N ALA A 190 -11.29 13.28 9.36
CA ALA A 190 -11.98 14.31 8.60
C ALA A 190 -13.02 15.06 9.44
N GLU A 191 -13.71 14.34 10.34
CA GLU A 191 -14.83 14.86 11.13
C GLU A 191 -14.40 15.44 12.47
N ASP A 192 -13.57 14.72 13.23
CA ASP A 192 -13.18 15.09 14.60
C ASP A 192 -11.69 14.80 14.87
N PRO A 193 -10.74 15.37 14.11
CA PRO A 193 -9.33 15.04 14.28
C PRO A 193 -8.84 15.20 15.74
N PRO A 194 -7.94 14.33 16.25
CA PRO A 194 -7.42 14.45 17.61
C PRO A 194 -6.85 15.84 17.91
N GLU A 195 -7.03 16.35 19.14
CA GLU A 195 -6.60 17.71 19.50
C GLU A 195 -5.09 17.95 19.42
N GLY A 196 -4.27 16.90 19.44
CA GLY A 196 -2.81 17.00 19.39
C GLY A 196 -2.29 17.56 18.06
N GLU A 197 -1.18 18.31 18.10
CA GLU A 197 -0.55 18.88 16.89
C GLU A 197 -0.07 17.82 15.89
N LYS A 198 0.21 16.61 16.38
CA LYS A 198 0.74 15.49 15.60
C LYS A 198 -0.01 14.20 15.92
N ILE A 199 -0.12 13.34 14.93
CA ILE A 199 -0.61 11.97 15.05
C ILE A 199 0.50 10.97 14.68
N ALA A 200 0.50 9.80 15.30
CA ALA A 200 1.43 8.73 14.99
C ALA A 200 1.29 8.28 13.52
N TYR A 201 2.42 7.96 12.92
CA TYR A 201 2.55 7.45 11.56
C TYR A 201 3.55 6.29 11.56
N PRO A 202 3.17 5.08 11.11
CA PRO A 202 1.87 4.70 10.55
C PRO A 202 0.70 4.83 11.53
N LEU A 203 -0.51 5.02 10.99
CA LEU A 203 -1.76 5.25 11.73
C LEU A 203 -2.15 4.05 12.60
N TYR A 204 -1.67 2.84 12.27
CA TYR A 204 -1.87 1.68 13.14
C TYR A 204 -1.13 1.79 14.49
N ASN A 205 -0.22 2.76 14.65
CA ASN A 205 0.41 3.11 15.93
C ASN A 205 -0.31 4.24 16.68
N SER A 206 -1.46 4.69 16.18
CA SER A 206 -2.26 5.76 16.78
C SER A 206 -3.51 5.19 17.48
N PRO A 207 -4.18 5.96 18.34
CA PRO A 207 -5.45 5.54 18.96
C PRO A 207 -6.53 5.09 17.96
N LEU A 208 -6.44 5.56 16.70
CA LEU A 208 -7.36 5.16 15.61
C LEU A 208 -7.39 3.64 15.40
N TRP A 209 -6.27 2.95 15.63
CA TRP A 209 -6.18 1.50 15.50
C TRP A 209 -7.03 0.79 16.55
N ASP A 210 -6.91 1.21 17.81
CA ASP A 210 -7.65 0.63 18.92
C ASP A 210 -9.14 0.97 18.83
N GLU A 211 -9.47 2.20 18.44
CA GLU A 211 -10.84 2.63 18.16
C GLU A 211 -11.49 1.78 17.05
N TRP A 212 -10.77 1.55 15.95
CA TRP A 212 -11.23 0.68 14.88
C TRP A 212 -11.35 -0.78 15.34
N LEU A 213 -10.38 -1.32 16.08
CA LEU A 213 -10.43 -2.69 16.61
C LEU A 213 -11.59 -2.90 17.60
N ALA A 214 -12.02 -1.86 18.31
CA ALA A 214 -13.19 -1.92 19.20
C ALA A 214 -14.51 -2.04 18.40
N GLN A 215 -14.55 -1.48 17.19
CA GLN A 215 -15.69 -1.55 16.27
C GLN A 215 -15.57 -2.72 15.28
N TRP A 216 -14.39 -3.34 15.19
CA TRP A 216 -14.07 -4.42 14.28
C TRP A 216 -14.81 -5.70 14.66
N GLY A 217 -15.78 -6.08 13.83
CA GLY A 217 -16.65 -7.24 14.07
C GLY A 217 -16.08 -8.59 13.61
N GLU A 218 -14.95 -8.63 12.90
CA GLU A 218 -14.38 -9.89 12.39
C GLU A 218 -13.33 -10.47 13.35
N ASN A 219 -13.30 -11.80 13.47
CA ASN A 219 -12.24 -12.52 14.18
C ASN A 219 -11.52 -13.47 13.22
N PRO A 220 -10.22 -13.74 13.44
CA PRO A 220 -9.32 -13.13 14.44
C PRO A 220 -8.89 -11.68 14.11
N ARG A 221 -8.51 -10.91 15.15
CA ARG A 221 -8.06 -9.51 15.01
C ARG A 221 -6.72 -9.41 14.26
N PRO A 222 -6.54 -8.46 13.33
CA PRO A 222 -5.24 -8.22 12.72
C PRO A 222 -4.15 -7.88 13.75
N GLY A 223 -2.95 -8.36 13.51
CA GLY A 223 -1.84 -8.39 14.47
C GLY A 223 -1.83 -9.62 15.40
N SER A 224 -2.93 -10.36 15.57
CA SER A 224 -2.95 -11.56 16.44
C SER A 224 -2.22 -12.75 15.81
N ARG A 225 -1.85 -13.73 16.64
CA ARG A 225 -1.13 -14.95 16.19
C ARG A 225 -2.00 -15.80 15.26
N GLU A 226 -3.29 -15.87 15.57
CA GLU A 226 -4.33 -16.64 14.89
C GLU A 226 -4.76 -16.00 13.57
N ALA A 227 -4.59 -14.67 13.43
CA ALA A 227 -4.94 -13.96 12.22
C ALA A 227 -3.96 -14.17 11.08
N GLU A 228 -4.53 -14.27 9.90
CA GLU A 228 -3.84 -14.52 8.64
C GLU A 228 -3.70 -13.21 7.85
N PRO A 229 -2.66 -13.09 6.99
CA PRO A 229 -2.52 -11.93 6.12
C PRO A 229 -3.78 -11.68 5.29
N ARG A 230 -4.07 -10.42 4.98
CA ARG A 230 -5.14 -10.05 4.03
C ARG A 230 -4.64 -9.93 2.58
N SER A 231 -3.33 -9.97 2.39
CA SER A 231 -2.67 -10.01 1.09
C SER A 231 -2.81 -11.37 0.40
N GLY A 232 -3.03 -11.36 -0.90
CA GLY A 232 -3.24 -12.57 -1.70
C GLY A 232 -3.43 -12.30 -3.20
N PRO A 233 -3.60 -13.36 -4.00
CA PRO A 233 -4.14 -13.23 -5.36
C PRO A 233 -5.48 -12.49 -5.34
N LEU A 234 -5.71 -11.62 -6.32
CA LEU A 234 -6.90 -10.75 -6.38
C LEU A 234 -8.18 -11.58 -6.33
N SER A 235 -8.21 -12.72 -7.06
CA SER A 235 -9.32 -13.68 -7.09
C SER A 235 -9.69 -14.29 -5.74
N SER A 236 -8.83 -14.17 -4.73
CA SER A 236 -9.04 -14.72 -3.39
C SER A 236 -9.39 -13.69 -2.33
N ILE A 237 -9.27 -12.40 -2.64
CA ILE A 237 -9.42 -11.32 -1.64
C ILE A 237 -10.43 -10.25 -2.02
N SER A 238 -10.80 -10.13 -3.31
CA SER A 238 -11.87 -9.24 -3.73
C SER A 238 -13.21 -9.69 -3.16
N ARG A 239 -14.01 -8.74 -2.68
CA ARG A 239 -15.40 -8.99 -2.35
C ARG A 239 -16.23 -9.06 -3.65
N PRO A 240 -17.20 -9.99 -3.73
CA PRO A 240 -18.08 -10.12 -4.90
C PRO A 240 -19.02 -8.92 -5.05
#